data_AF-A0A539DCM6-F1
#
_entry.id   AF-A0A539DCM6-F1
#
_cell.length_a   1.000
_cell.length_b   1.000
_cell.length_c   1.000
_cell.angle_alpha   90.00
_cell.angle_beta   90.00
_cell.angle_gamma   90.00
#
_symmetry.space_group_name_H-M   'P 1'
#
loop_
_entity.id
_entity.type
_entity.pdbx_description
1 polymer ?
#
loop_
_entity_poly.entity_id
_entity_poly.type
_entity_poly.pdbx_seq_one_letter_code
_entity_poly.pdbx_strand_id
1 'polypeptide(L)'
;MPRTFRSDRWPRLLSRAKITFQEGPNQITRENGKRRIAVMANVTGRDIGGFVTEAQQRIDASIHLPPGYWLGWGGQFENLIAARKRLEIVVPLSLALIFLLLFTTFGSIKQAALVFTGVPLALTGGVMALAIRGIPFSISAGVGFIALSGVAVLNGLVLMTFINQLRARGHSIDDAIRKGADTRLRPILMTALVASLG
;
A
#
# COMPACT_ATOMS: atom_id res chain seq x y z
N MET A 1 51.54 -28.92 -56.71
CA MET A 1 50.57 -28.90 -57.82
C MET A 1 49.26 -28.29 -57.29
N PRO A 2 48.96 -26.99 -57.50
CA PRO A 2 47.77 -26.36 -56.94
C PRO A 2 46.61 -26.40 -57.95
N ARG A 3 45.40 -26.77 -57.48
CA ARG A 3 44.17 -26.79 -58.27
C ARG A 3 43.62 -25.36 -58.41
N THR A 4 43.55 -24.86 -59.64
CA THR A 4 42.93 -23.57 -59.99
C THR A 4 41.40 -23.65 -59.84
N PHE A 5 40.83 -22.85 -58.94
CA PHE A 5 39.39 -22.67 -58.78
C PHE A 5 38.84 -21.85 -59.96
N ARG A 6 37.96 -22.46 -60.78
CA ARG A 6 37.28 -21.79 -61.91
C ARG A 6 36.15 -20.89 -61.37
N SER A 7 36.24 -19.58 -61.56
CA SER A 7 35.33 -18.58 -60.95
C SER A 7 34.06 -18.26 -61.73
N ASP A 8 33.66 -19.05 -62.74
CA ASP A 8 32.66 -18.61 -63.75
C ASP A 8 31.26 -19.21 -63.62
N ARG A 9 30.79 -19.60 -62.43
CA ARG A 9 29.44 -20.20 -62.29
C ARG A 9 28.57 -19.70 -61.13
N TRP A 10 28.77 -18.48 -60.66
CA TRP A 10 27.87 -17.88 -59.66
C TRP A 10 27.35 -16.52 -60.15
N PRO A 11 26.06 -16.41 -60.51
CA PRO A 11 25.48 -15.11 -60.86
C PRO A 11 25.59 -14.17 -59.67
N ARG A 12 26.15 -12.98 -59.88
CA ARG A 12 26.25 -11.93 -58.86
C ARG A 12 24.84 -11.58 -58.38
N LEU A 13 24.59 -11.61 -57.06
CA LEU A 13 23.30 -11.28 -56.43
C LEU A 13 22.69 -9.94 -56.93
N LEU A 14 23.55 -8.97 -57.23
CA LEU A 14 23.18 -7.67 -57.80
C LEU A 14 22.48 -7.74 -59.17
N SER A 15 22.58 -8.86 -59.89
CA SER A 15 21.90 -9.06 -61.19
C SER A 15 20.44 -9.48 -61.08
N ARG A 16 19.98 -9.89 -59.87
CA ARG A 16 18.62 -10.41 -59.65
C ARG A 16 17.91 -9.84 -58.41
N ALA A 17 18.58 -9.03 -57.59
CA ALA A 17 18.00 -8.42 -56.40
C ALA A 17 18.46 -6.97 -56.23
N LYS A 18 17.53 -6.08 -55.89
CA LYS A 18 17.82 -4.68 -55.55
C LYS A 18 18.09 -4.57 -54.05
N ILE A 19 19.36 -4.33 -53.70
CA ILE A 19 19.78 -4.14 -52.30
C ILE A 19 19.55 -2.68 -51.94
N THR A 20 18.69 -2.43 -50.95
CA THR A 20 18.44 -1.09 -50.40
C THR A 20 18.60 -1.15 -48.90
N PHE A 21 19.35 -0.20 -48.34
CA PHE A 21 19.37 0.00 -46.90
C PHE A 21 18.04 0.68 -46.51
N GLN A 22 17.32 0.06 -45.59
CA GLN A 22 16.09 0.60 -45.02
C GLN A 22 16.21 0.56 -43.51
N GLU A 23 15.73 1.61 -42.85
CA GLU A 23 15.60 1.61 -41.39
C GLU A 23 14.44 0.70 -41.01
N GLY A 24 14.78 -0.43 -40.36
CA GLY A 24 13.83 -1.36 -39.79
C GLY A 24 13.79 -1.25 -38.27
N PRO A 25 12.70 -1.73 -37.62
CA PRO A 25 12.66 -1.79 -36.17
C PRO A 25 13.74 -2.73 -35.65
N ASN A 26 14.63 -2.21 -34.79
CA ASN A 26 15.66 -3.01 -34.13
C ASN A 26 15.06 -4.09 -33.20
N GLN A 27 13.92 -3.78 -32.57
CA GLN A 27 13.20 -4.70 -31.69
C GLN A 27 11.70 -4.42 -31.71
N ILE A 28 10.90 -5.48 -31.72
CA ILE A 28 9.43 -5.40 -31.58
C ILE A 28 9.05 -6.00 -30.23
N THR A 29 8.85 -5.14 -29.23
CA THR A 29 8.36 -5.55 -27.92
C THR A 29 6.85 -5.76 -27.97
N ARG A 30 6.39 -6.85 -27.36
CA ARG A 30 4.97 -7.19 -27.27
C ARG A 30 4.59 -7.50 -25.84
N GLU A 31 3.38 -7.14 -25.48
CA GLU A 31 2.76 -7.49 -24.21
C GLU A 31 1.34 -7.99 -24.52
N ASN A 32 1.00 -9.19 -24.03
CA ASN A 32 -0.26 -9.88 -24.35
C ASN A 32 -0.57 -9.94 -25.86
N GLY A 33 0.45 -10.23 -26.68
CA GLY A 33 0.34 -10.37 -28.14
C GLY A 33 0.26 -9.04 -28.90
N LYS A 34 0.09 -7.90 -28.23
CA LYS A 34 -0.03 -6.58 -28.84
C LYS A 34 1.32 -5.83 -28.80
N ARG A 35 1.63 -5.04 -29.83
CA ARG A 35 2.88 -4.25 -29.88
C ARG A 35 2.86 -3.19 -28.79
N ARG A 36 3.94 -3.09 -28.03
CA ARG A 36 4.11 -2.10 -26.95
C ARG A 36 5.34 -1.24 -27.21
N ILE A 37 5.21 0.04 -26.87
CA ILE A 37 6.33 0.96 -26.73
C ILE A 37 6.37 1.36 -25.24
N ALA A 38 7.53 1.22 -24.61
CA ALA A 38 7.72 1.56 -23.21
C ALA A 38 8.44 2.92 -23.12
N VAL A 39 7.81 3.87 -22.42
CA VAL A 39 8.44 5.13 -22.02
C VAL A 39 8.78 5.01 -20.54
N MET A 40 10.06 5.15 -20.20
CA MET A 40 10.55 5.04 -18.83
C MET A 40 10.92 6.42 -18.30
N ALA A 41 10.51 6.72 -17.08
CA ALA A 41 10.86 7.94 -16.37
C ALA A 41 11.26 7.59 -14.93
N ASN A 42 12.39 8.14 -14.48
CA ASN A 42 12.85 8.00 -13.10
C ASN A 42 12.39 9.22 -12.31
N VAL A 43 11.65 8.99 -11.23
CA VAL A 43 11.16 10.05 -10.34
C VAL A 43 12.07 10.13 -9.12
N THR A 44 12.60 11.32 -8.84
CA THR A 44 13.47 11.56 -7.68
C THR A 44 12.95 12.77 -6.90
N GLY A 45 12.93 12.70 -5.58
CA GLY A 45 12.55 13.82 -4.71
C GLY A 45 11.04 14.12 -4.62
N ARG A 46 10.19 13.26 -5.19
CA ARG A 46 8.72 13.39 -5.13
C ARG A 46 8.05 12.01 -5.03
N ASP A 47 6.80 11.98 -4.56
CA ASP A 47 6.01 10.77 -4.50
C ASP A 47 5.56 10.29 -5.89
N ILE A 48 5.62 8.96 -6.10
CA ILE A 48 5.30 8.33 -7.39
C ILE A 48 3.82 8.52 -7.76
N GLY A 49 2.92 8.45 -6.78
CA GLY A 49 1.47 8.54 -7.01
C GLY A 49 1.05 9.92 -7.54
N GLY A 50 1.54 10.98 -6.92
CA GLY A 50 1.30 12.36 -7.31
C GLY A 50 1.91 12.68 -8.68
N PHE A 51 3.14 12.22 -8.94
CA PHE A 51 3.76 12.37 -10.26
C PHE A 51 2.93 11.71 -11.37
N VAL A 52 2.51 10.45 -11.18
CA VAL A 52 1.72 9.73 -12.20
C VAL A 52 0.35 10.35 -12.40
N THR A 53 -0.29 10.82 -11.32
CA THR A 53 -1.60 11.50 -11.42
C THR A 53 -1.49 12.79 -12.24
N GLU A 54 -0.46 13.60 -11.99
CA GLU A 54 -0.19 14.82 -12.75
C GLU A 54 0.15 14.53 -14.22
N ALA A 55 0.99 13.51 -14.45
CA ALA A 55 1.37 13.10 -15.79
C ALA A 55 0.16 12.57 -16.58
N GLN A 56 -0.71 11.78 -15.96
CA GLN A 56 -1.96 11.29 -16.56
C GLN A 56 -2.85 12.46 -16.98
N GLN A 57 -3.08 13.43 -16.10
CA GLN A 57 -3.90 14.61 -16.40
C GLN A 57 -3.34 15.42 -17.59
N ARG A 58 -2.01 15.61 -17.64
CA ARG A 58 -1.37 16.36 -18.74
C ARG A 58 -1.42 15.60 -20.06
N ILE A 59 -1.19 14.29 -20.02
CA ILE A 59 -1.24 13.42 -21.21
C ILE A 59 -2.66 13.37 -21.76
N ASP A 60 -3.66 13.16 -20.91
CA ASP A 60 -5.07 13.13 -21.33
C ASP A 60 -5.53 14.46 -21.93
N ALA A 61 -5.00 15.59 -21.43
CA ALA A 61 -5.34 16.92 -21.95
C ALA A 61 -4.61 17.26 -23.26
N SER A 62 -3.39 16.78 -23.46
CA SER A 62 -2.52 17.23 -24.56
C SER A 62 -2.40 16.23 -25.71
N ILE A 63 -2.68 14.95 -25.46
CA ILE A 63 -2.43 13.87 -26.41
C ILE A 63 -3.72 13.13 -26.72
N HIS A 64 -4.18 13.25 -27.96
CA HIS A 64 -5.29 12.45 -28.49
C HIS A 64 -4.70 11.20 -29.16
N LEU A 65 -4.95 10.04 -28.57
CA LEU A 65 -4.49 8.76 -29.12
C LEU A 65 -5.34 8.36 -30.34
N PRO A 66 -4.73 7.92 -31.46
CA PRO A 66 -5.47 7.37 -32.58
C PRO A 66 -6.27 6.13 -32.16
N PRO A 67 -7.37 5.81 -32.85
CA PRO A 67 -8.15 4.61 -32.56
C PRO A 67 -7.27 3.35 -32.65
N GLY A 68 -7.43 2.46 -31.66
CA GLY A 68 -6.64 1.23 -31.55
C GLY A 68 -5.36 1.34 -30.71
N TYR A 69 -5.04 2.52 -30.17
CA TYR A 69 -3.98 2.71 -29.18
C TYR A 69 -4.56 2.88 -27.78
N TRP A 70 -3.89 2.31 -26.78
CA TRP A 70 -4.19 2.52 -25.37
C TRP A 70 -2.91 2.84 -24.62
N LEU A 71 -3.03 3.67 -23.58
CA LEU A 71 -1.95 3.99 -22.67
C LEU A 71 -2.14 3.20 -21.37
N GLY A 72 -1.05 2.65 -20.85
CA GLY A 72 -1.04 1.90 -19.60
C GLY A 72 0.13 2.33 -18.74
N TRP A 73 -0.12 2.46 -17.44
CA TRP A 73 0.91 2.73 -16.44
C TRP A 73 1.29 1.44 -15.76
N GLY A 74 2.56 1.06 -15.92
CA GLY A 74 3.12 -0.16 -15.34
C GLY A 74 4.23 0.14 -14.33
N GLY A 75 4.87 -0.92 -13.84
CA GLY A 75 6.06 -0.82 -12.98
C GLY A 75 5.71 -0.55 -11.51
N GLN A 76 6.45 0.36 -10.87
CA GLN A 76 6.27 0.63 -9.43
C GLN A 76 4.88 1.19 -9.10
N PHE A 77 4.28 1.95 -10.02
CA PHE A 77 2.94 2.50 -9.83
C PHE A 77 1.84 1.44 -9.87
N GLU A 78 1.94 0.46 -10.77
CA GLU A 78 1.03 -0.69 -10.82
C GLU A 78 1.08 -1.50 -9.52
N ASN A 79 2.30 -1.77 -9.01
CA ASN A 79 2.50 -2.41 -7.72
C ASN A 79 1.88 -1.60 -6.57
N LEU A 80 2.01 -0.26 -6.61
CA LEU A 80 1.40 0.64 -5.62
C LEU A 80 -0.13 0.55 -5.66
N ILE A 81 -0.76 0.59 -6.84
CA ILE A 81 -2.21 0.45 -7.00
C ILE A 81 -2.67 -0.92 -6.50
N ALA A 82 -2.01 -1.99 -6.93
CA ALA A 82 -2.37 -3.35 -6.53
C ALA A 82 -2.30 -3.52 -5.01
N ALA A 83 -1.26 -2.98 -4.38
CA ALA A 83 -1.11 -3.00 -2.92
C ALA A 83 -2.14 -2.13 -2.20
N ARG A 84 -2.42 -0.92 -2.70
CA ARG A 84 -3.47 -0.04 -2.16
C ARG A 84 -4.84 -0.74 -2.17
N LYS A 85 -5.20 -1.37 -3.29
CA LYS A 85 -6.46 -2.11 -3.42
C LYS A 85 -6.58 -3.26 -2.42
N ARG A 86 -5.46 -3.95 -2.13
CA ARG A 86 -5.42 -4.97 -1.07
C ARG A 86 -5.63 -4.35 0.31
N LEU A 87 -4.96 -3.25 0.63
CA LEU A 87 -5.13 -2.53 1.90
C LEU A 87 -6.55 -2.01 2.12
N GLU A 88 -7.20 -1.52 1.06
CA GLU A 88 -8.61 -1.07 1.10
C GLU A 88 -9.57 -2.19 1.52
N ILE A 89 -9.24 -3.46 1.27
CA ILE A 89 -10.03 -4.62 1.72
C ILE A 89 -9.55 -5.12 3.09
N VAL A 90 -8.23 -5.21 3.29
CA VAL A 90 -7.63 -5.78 4.50
C VAL A 90 -7.88 -4.90 5.72
N VAL A 91 -7.78 -3.57 5.61
CA VAL A 91 -7.95 -2.64 6.74
C VAL A 91 -9.37 -2.74 7.33
N PRO A 92 -10.47 -2.61 6.55
CA PRO A 92 -11.82 -2.80 7.09
C PRO A 92 -12.05 -4.20 7.63
N LEU A 93 -11.53 -5.23 6.97
CA LEU A 93 -11.67 -6.62 7.43
C LEU A 93 -10.99 -6.84 8.79
N SER A 94 -9.77 -6.32 8.98
CA SER A 94 -9.06 -6.37 10.26
C SER A 94 -9.82 -5.62 11.35
N LEU A 95 -10.33 -4.42 11.07
CA LEU A 95 -11.12 -3.65 12.04
C LEU A 95 -12.43 -4.35 12.41
N ALA A 96 -13.10 -4.98 11.44
CA ALA A 96 -14.30 -5.76 11.68
C ALA A 96 -14.00 -7.00 12.56
N LEU A 97 -12.90 -7.69 12.31
CA LEU A 97 -12.45 -8.81 13.14
C LEU A 97 -12.11 -8.37 14.57
N ILE A 98 -11.41 -7.24 14.72
CA ILE A 98 -11.11 -6.66 16.05
C ILE A 98 -12.41 -6.34 16.78
N PHE A 99 -13.38 -5.70 16.10
CA PHE A 99 -14.68 -5.39 16.70
C PHE A 99 -15.44 -6.66 17.11
N LEU A 100 -15.44 -7.69 16.26
CA LEU A 100 -16.05 -8.98 16.56
C LEU A 100 -15.43 -9.63 17.80
N LEU A 101 -14.09 -9.61 17.92
CA LEU A 101 -13.39 -10.11 19.11
C LEU A 101 -13.73 -9.32 20.39
N LEU A 102 -13.90 -8.00 20.28
CA LEU A 102 -14.37 -7.19 21.41
C LEU A 102 -15.80 -7.54 21.79
N PHE A 103 -16.67 -7.74 20.81
CA PHE A 103 -18.05 -8.14 21.04
C PHE A 103 -18.15 -9.51 21.72
N THR A 104 -17.36 -10.50 21.29
CA THR A 104 -17.34 -11.83 21.94
C THR A 104 -16.73 -11.77 23.34
N THR A 105 -15.76 -10.89 23.58
CA THR A 105 -15.12 -10.73 24.90
C THR A 105 -16.06 -10.09 25.93
N PHE A 106 -16.79 -9.05 25.56
CA PHE A 106 -17.65 -8.31 26.49
C PHE A 106 -19.12 -8.75 26.49
N GLY A 107 -19.57 -9.46 25.45
CA GLY A 107 -20.98 -9.79 25.24
C GLY A 107 -21.89 -8.57 25.09
N SER A 108 -21.32 -7.36 24.88
CA SER A 108 -22.03 -6.10 24.89
C SER A 108 -21.50 -5.15 23.81
N ILE A 109 -22.39 -4.77 22.89
CA ILE A 109 -22.10 -3.82 21.81
C ILE A 109 -21.66 -2.46 22.38
N LYS A 110 -22.26 -2.01 23.48
CA LYS A 110 -21.93 -0.72 24.10
C LYS A 110 -20.48 -0.69 24.60
N GLN A 111 -20.02 -1.76 25.25
CA GLN A 111 -18.65 -1.84 25.75
C GLN A 111 -17.64 -2.03 24.61
N ALA A 112 -17.97 -2.87 23.62
CA ALA A 112 -17.14 -3.03 22.44
C ALA A 112 -16.97 -1.70 21.67
N ALA A 113 -18.06 -0.96 21.46
CA ALA A 113 -18.02 0.36 20.81
C ALA A 113 -17.19 1.37 21.62
N LEU A 114 -17.30 1.37 22.95
CA LEU A 114 -16.53 2.25 23.83
C LEU A 114 -15.01 1.99 23.72
N VAL A 115 -14.60 0.73 23.64
CA VAL A 115 -13.18 0.40 23.41
C VAL A 115 -12.78 0.74 21.96
N PHE A 116 -13.69 0.53 21.01
CA PHE A 116 -13.44 0.81 19.60
C PHE A 116 -13.26 2.30 19.28
N THR A 117 -13.82 3.23 20.08
CA THR A 117 -13.53 4.67 19.92
C THR A 117 -12.05 5.01 20.15
N GLY A 118 -11.29 4.13 20.82
CA GLY A 118 -9.84 4.25 20.92
C GLY A 118 -9.11 4.09 19.58
N VAL A 119 -9.72 3.39 18.60
CA VAL A 119 -9.11 3.18 17.28
C VAL A 119 -9.00 4.48 16.49
N PRO A 120 -10.08 5.26 16.25
CA PRO A 120 -9.97 6.57 15.61
C PRO A 120 -8.97 7.49 16.31
N LEU A 121 -8.96 7.50 17.65
CA LEU A 121 -8.02 8.33 18.42
C LEU A 121 -6.57 7.94 18.12
N ALA A 122 -6.25 6.64 18.14
CA ALA A 122 -4.91 6.15 17.81
C ALA A 122 -4.52 6.46 16.36
N LEU A 123 -5.45 6.28 15.41
CA LEU A 123 -5.22 6.62 13.99
C LEU A 123 -4.92 8.11 13.81
N THR A 124 -5.65 9.00 14.47
CA THR A 124 -5.37 10.45 14.39
C THR A 124 -3.97 10.80 14.90
N GLY A 125 -3.52 10.18 15.99
CA GLY A 125 -2.14 10.34 16.49
C GLY A 125 -1.09 9.84 15.52
N GLY A 126 -1.32 8.68 14.89
CA GLY A 126 -0.40 8.14 13.88
C GLY A 126 -0.33 8.99 12.61
N VAL A 127 -1.46 9.50 12.11
CA VAL A 127 -1.50 10.41 10.96
C VAL A 127 -0.78 11.73 11.27
N MET A 128 -0.99 12.27 12.47
CA MET A 128 -0.29 13.47 12.92
C MET A 128 1.22 13.25 13.00
N ALA A 129 1.67 12.09 13.49
CA ALA A 129 3.09 11.74 13.54
C ALA A 129 3.72 11.63 12.14
N LEU A 130 3.01 11.04 11.17
CA LEU A 130 3.48 10.98 9.78
C LEU A 130 3.55 12.37 9.14
N ALA A 131 2.54 13.22 9.40
CA ALA A 131 2.50 14.58 8.89
C ALA A 131 3.67 15.43 9.43
N ILE A 132 3.95 15.35 10.74
CA ILE A 132 5.09 16.06 11.35
C ILE A 132 6.42 15.58 10.76
N ARG A 133 6.53 14.29 10.45
CA ARG A 133 7.76 13.70 9.88
C ARG A 133 7.90 13.91 8.37
N GLY A 134 6.87 14.43 7.70
CA GLY A 134 6.84 14.64 6.25
C GLY A 134 6.91 13.33 5.44
N ILE A 135 6.52 12.19 6.03
CA ILE A 135 6.59 10.88 5.37
C ILE A 135 5.25 10.62 4.67
N PRO A 136 5.24 10.29 3.36
CA PRO A 136 4.01 9.96 2.66
C PRO A 136 3.39 8.67 3.19
N PHE A 137 2.07 8.57 3.11
CA PHE A 137 1.38 7.34 3.44
C PHE A 137 1.82 6.20 2.50
N SER A 138 2.46 5.18 3.07
CA SER A 138 2.97 4.03 2.35
C SER A 138 2.30 2.73 2.81
N ILE A 139 2.54 1.64 2.10
CA ILE A 139 2.03 0.31 2.46
C ILE A 139 2.52 -0.09 3.86
N SER A 140 3.79 0.18 4.17
CA SER A 140 4.38 -0.07 5.48
C SER A 140 3.69 0.75 6.57
N ALA A 141 3.37 2.02 6.29
CA ALA A 141 2.59 2.85 7.20
C ALA A 141 1.19 2.25 7.44
N GLY A 142 0.51 1.77 6.39
CA GLY A 142 -0.79 1.10 6.50
C GLY A 142 -0.78 -0.11 7.43
N VAL A 143 0.23 -0.98 7.32
CA VAL A 143 0.41 -2.12 8.26
C VAL A 143 0.66 -1.61 9.69
N GLY A 144 1.46 -0.56 9.85
CA GLY A 144 1.68 0.11 11.13
C GLY A 144 0.39 0.64 11.78
N PHE A 145 -0.53 1.21 10.99
CA PHE A 145 -1.82 1.67 11.49
C PHE A 145 -2.74 0.53 11.97
N ILE A 146 -2.71 -0.62 11.29
CA ILE A 146 -3.43 -1.82 11.74
C ILE A 146 -2.86 -2.29 13.09
N ALA A 147 -1.53 -2.37 13.20
CA ALA A 147 -0.85 -2.74 14.44
C ALA A 147 -1.16 -1.75 15.59
N LEU A 148 -1.10 -0.44 15.30
CA LEU A 148 -1.42 0.63 16.25
C LEU A 148 -2.86 0.52 16.76
N SER A 149 -3.81 0.23 15.86
CA SER A 149 -5.22 0.00 16.22
C SER A 149 -5.35 -1.19 17.16
N GLY A 150 -4.63 -2.28 16.90
CA GLY A 150 -4.60 -3.47 17.78
C GLY A 150 -4.07 -3.16 19.18
N VAL A 151 -2.96 -2.43 19.30
CA VAL A 151 -2.38 -2.01 20.59
C VAL A 151 -3.33 -1.09 21.35
N ALA A 152 -3.94 -0.12 20.67
CA ALA A 152 -4.93 0.78 21.26
C ALA A 152 -6.13 0.02 21.83
N VAL A 153 -6.63 -0.96 21.05
CA VAL A 153 -7.73 -1.82 21.49
C VAL A 153 -7.33 -2.71 22.64
N LEU A 154 -6.12 -3.29 22.64
CA LEU A 154 -5.65 -4.11 23.76
C LEU A 154 -5.59 -3.31 25.07
N ASN A 155 -5.06 -2.09 25.02
CA ASN A 155 -5.01 -1.21 26.19
C ASN A 155 -6.43 -0.88 26.70
N GLY A 156 -7.36 -0.56 25.81
CA GLY A 156 -8.76 -0.31 26.16
C GLY A 156 -9.48 -1.57 26.68
N LEU A 157 -9.22 -2.73 26.08
CA LEU A 157 -9.79 -4.03 26.47
C LEU A 157 -9.38 -4.38 27.90
N VAL A 158 -8.09 -4.29 28.23
CA VAL A 158 -7.56 -4.61 29.56
C VAL A 158 -8.14 -3.68 30.63
N LEU A 159 -8.23 -2.38 30.34
CA LEU A 159 -8.82 -1.40 31.26
C LEU A 159 -10.31 -1.71 31.49
N MET A 160 -11.08 -1.89 30.41
CA MET A 160 -12.52 -2.15 30.50
C MET A 160 -12.83 -3.46 31.21
N THR A 161 -12.04 -4.51 30.97
CA THR A 161 -12.15 -5.79 31.65
C THR A 161 -11.94 -5.64 33.16
N PHE A 162 -10.96 -4.83 33.57
CA PHE A 162 -10.69 -4.58 34.99
C PHE A 162 -11.79 -3.76 35.66
N ILE A 163 -12.34 -2.75 34.97
CA ILE A 163 -13.52 -1.99 35.44
C ILE A 163 -14.71 -2.95 35.63
N ASN A 164 -14.98 -3.83 34.67
CA ASN A 164 -16.05 -4.83 34.79
C ASN A 164 -15.82 -5.78 35.97
N GLN A 165 -14.59 -6.21 36.23
CA GLN A 165 -14.26 -7.03 37.40
C GLN A 165 -14.53 -6.29 38.72
N LEU A 166 -14.18 -5.00 38.83
CA LEU A 166 -14.49 -4.18 40.01
C LEU A 166 -16.00 -4.01 40.19
N ARG A 167 -16.75 -3.81 39.10
CA ARG A 167 -18.22 -3.77 39.13
C ARG A 167 -18.83 -5.09 39.59
N ALA A 168 -18.29 -6.22 39.14
CA ALA A 168 -18.73 -7.55 39.59
C ALA A 168 -18.48 -7.81 41.08
N ARG A 169 -17.48 -7.11 41.68
CA ARG A 169 -17.20 -7.14 43.13
C ARG A 169 -18.06 -6.17 43.94
N GLY A 170 -19.05 -5.51 43.32
CA GLY A 170 -20.00 -4.63 44.00
C GLY A 170 -19.58 -3.16 44.11
N HIS A 171 -18.47 -2.75 43.46
CA HIS A 171 -18.12 -1.33 43.42
C HIS A 171 -19.09 -0.52 42.55
N SER A 172 -19.36 0.73 42.96
CA SER A 172 -20.06 1.72 42.15
C SER A 172 -19.30 1.98 40.83
N ILE A 173 -19.99 2.50 39.81
CA ILE A 173 -19.37 2.78 38.50
C ILE A 173 -18.22 3.80 38.67
N ASP A 174 -18.45 4.88 39.43
CA ASP A 174 -17.45 5.93 39.66
C ASP A 174 -16.22 5.41 40.40
N ASP A 175 -16.43 4.59 41.44
CA ASP A 175 -15.32 3.98 42.18
C ASP A 175 -14.54 2.98 41.32
N ALA A 176 -15.25 2.19 40.51
CA ALA A 176 -14.64 1.21 39.62
C ALA A 176 -13.78 1.89 38.53
N ILE A 177 -14.25 3.03 37.98
CA ILE A 177 -13.49 3.82 37.01
C ILE A 177 -12.25 4.43 37.67
N ARG A 178 -12.38 5.07 38.84
CA ARG A 178 -11.24 5.70 39.55
C ARG A 178 -10.18 4.67 39.92
N LYS A 179 -10.55 3.59 40.62
CA LYS A 179 -9.62 2.52 40.99
C LYS A 179 -9.05 1.82 39.76
N GLY A 180 -9.87 1.62 38.72
CA GLY A 180 -9.45 1.01 37.48
C GLY A 180 -8.37 1.81 36.77
N ALA A 181 -8.57 3.13 36.67
CA ALA A 181 -7.60 4.06 36.09
C ALA A 181 -6.29 4.06 36.90
N ASP A 182 -6.35 4.25 38.21
CA ASP A 182 -5.15 4.32 39.06
C ASP A 182 -4.29 3.04 38.98
N THR A 183 -4.95 1.88 38.97
CA THR A 183 -4.26 0.58 38.95
C THR A 183 -3.64 0.28 37.59
N ARG A 184 -4.28 0.72 36.50
CA ARG A 184 -3.87 0.41 35.12
C ARG A 184 -3.03 1.48 34.46
N LEU A 185 -3.00 2.70 35.00
CA LEU A 185 -2.24 3.81 34.44
C LEU A 185 -0.75 3.46 34.29
N ARG A 186 -0.12 2.91 35.35
CA ARG A 186 1.31 2.52 35.31
C ARG A 186 1.59 1.45 34.25
N PRO A 187 0.88 0.29 34.23
CA PRO A 187 1.06 -0.71 33.17
C PRO A 187 0.85 -0.17 31.75
N ILE A 188 -0.19 0.64 31.52
CA ILE A 188 -0.50 1.18 30.18
C ILE A 188 0.59 2.16 29.73
N LEU A 189 1.10 2.99 30.64
CA LEU A 189 2.22 3.88 30.32
C LEU A 189 3.50 3.10 30.01
N MET A 190 3.78 2.02 30.74
CA MET A 190 4.94 1.16 30.45
C MET A 190 4.85 0.55 29.04
N THR A 191 3.70 -0.01 28.66
CA THR A 191 3.53 -0.60 27.32
C THR A 191 3.57 0.45 26.22
N ALA A 192 2.98 1.62 26.45
CA ALA A 192 3.03 2.74 25.51
C ALA A 192 4.46 3.27 25.30
N LEU A 193 5.22 3.44 26.39
CA LEU A 193 6.59 3.92 26.33
C LEU A 193 7.51 2.93 25.60
N VAL A 194 7.42 1.63 25.93
CA VAL A 194 8.18 0.57 25.23
C VAL A 194 7.87 0.58 23.73
N ALA A 195 6.59 0.61 23.36
CA ALA A 195 6.20 0.66 21.95
C ALA A 195 6.69 1.94 21.22
N SER A 196 6.79 3.07 21.94
CA SER A 196 7.23 4.35 21.37
C SER A 196 8.76 4.49 21.26
N LEU A 197 9.52 3.88 22.17
CA LEU A 197 10.98 4.01 22.24
C LEU A 197 11.71 2.90 21.47
N GLY A 198 11.08 1.74 21.29
CA GLY A 198 11.67 0.56 20.64
C GLY A 198 12.27 -0.41 21.64
#